data_AF-A0A9P7G0B4-F1
#
_entry.id   AF-A0A9P7G0B4-F1
#
_cell.length_a   1.000
_cell.length_b   1.000
_cell.length_c   1.000
_cell.angle_alpha   90.00
_cell.angle_beta   90.00
_cell.angle_gamma   90.00
#
_symmetry.space_group_name_H-M   'P 1'
#
loop_
_entity.id
_entity.type
_entity.pdbx_description
1 polymer ?
#
loop_
_entity_poly.entity_id
_entity_poly.type
_entity_poly.pdbx_seq_one_letter_code
_entity_poly.pdbx_strand_id
1 'polypeptide(L)'
;MTDVFTLLTLPNTSNAFTSLRSTTTETLDYGSASPRRKTARLDTDSDAASASRSNRTRPQGPIKIRIIGNSANKPVEENSHLGLLRRTIRTILTLDASEGLPATYEGIYSACCSVVTVANKGEGLYGIYKLELEQCIGRLEHHLTSHPIAEGEAATWVVELVRVCGWFEKQIVYSGFQNYFVQITHEFYTAESEELSQTMEADPKGFFRHGYLRIEEEEQRVRELLPIGSWAIVRETVEQSLWPNRLEWLANESTLPVQNKRQMPDL
;
A
#
# COMPACT_ATOMS: atom_id res chain seq x y z
N MET A 1 -30.07 -18.41 -25.14
CA MET A 1 -28.67 -18.77 -24.86
C MET A 1 -27.80 -17.79 -25.61
N THR A 2 -27.21 -16.82 -24.91
CA THR A 2 -26.30 -15.82 -25.48
C THR A 2 -24.89 -16.38 -25.47
N ASP A 3 -24.25 -16.38 -26.63
CA ASP A 3 -22.93 -16.95 -26.88
C ASP A 3 -21.81 -16.05 -26.30
N VAL A 4 -20.82 -16.65 -25.64
CA VAL A 4 -19.69 -15.93 -24.99
C VAL A 4 -18.91 -15.09 -26.00
N PHE A 5 -18.91 -15.46 -27.29
CA PHE A 5 -18.29 -14.66 -28.34
C PHE A 5 -18.99 -13.31 -28.60
N THR A 6 -20.27 -13.18 -28.27
CA THR A 6 -20.99 -11.90 -28.38
C THR A 6 -20.69 -10.91 -27.26
N LEU A 7 -20.10 -11.37 -26.14
CA LEU A 7 -19.63 -10.49 -25.04
C LEU A 7 -18.22 -9.94 -25.27
N LEU A 8 -17.44 -10.56 -26.16
CA LEU A 8 -16.05 -10.18 -26.44
C LEU A 8 -15.88 -9.46 -27.78
N THR A 9 -16.96 -9.28 -28.54
CA THR A 9 -16.93 -8.50 -29.77
C THR A 9 -17.22 -7.02 -29.47
N LEU A 10 -16.17 -6.22 -29.51
CA LEU A 10 -16.27 -4.77 -29.42
C LEU A 10 -17.14 -4.23 -30.58
N PRO A 11 -18.02 -3.23 -30.33
CA PRO A 11 -18.86 -2.67 -31.37
C PRO A 11 -18.00 -1.90 -32.40
N ASN A 12 -17.97 -2.40 -33.64
CA ASN A 12 -17.23 -1.81 -34.78
C ASN A 12 -17.75 -0.42 -35.24
N THR A 13 -18.75 0.15 -34.57
CA THR A 13 -19.38 1.43 -34.95
C THR A 13 -19.19 2.54 -33.91
N SER A 14 -18.36 2.33 -32.90
CA SER A 14 -18.08 3.34 -31.87
C SER A 14 -17.01 4.34 -32.33
N ASN A 15 -17.43 5.59 -32.58
CA ASN A 15 -16.53 6.74 -32.81
C ASN A 15 -15.95 7.33 -31.51
N ALA A 16 -16.03 6.62 -30.37
CA ALA A 16 -15.66 7.17 -29.07
C ALA A 16 -14.16 7.55 -28.98
N PHE A 17 -13.29 6.81 -29.66
CA PHE A 17 -11.83 7.03 -29.63
C PHE A 17 -11.33 7.99 -30.72
N THR A 18 -12.16 8.36 -31.69
CA THR A 18 -11.81 9.33 -32.75
C THR A 18 -11.99 10.80 -32.30
N SER A 19 -12.59 11.04 -31.13
CA SER A 19 -12.80 12.40 -30.60
C SER A 19 -11.57 13.00 -29.90
N LEU A 20 -10.55 12.19 -29.61
CA LEU A 20 -9.28 12.69 -29.08
C LEU A 20 -8.42 13.17 -30.26
N ARG A 21 -8.50 14.48 -30.53
CA ARG A 21 -7.61 15.14 -31.47
C ARG A 21 -6.15 14.86 -31.10
N SER A 22 -5.47 14.11 -31.95
CA SER A 22 -4.02 14.01 -31.97
C SER A 22 -3.42 15.40 -32.19
N THR A 23 -2.61 15.88 -31.24
CA THR A 23 -1.93 17.18 -31.27
C THR A 23 -0.55 17.11 -31.93
N THR A 24 -0.31 16.16 -32.83
CA THR A 24 0.93 16.08 -33.61
C THR A 24 0.62 16.25 -35.10
N THR A 25 0.57 17.50 -35.54
CA THR A 25 0.60 17.85 -36.97
C THR A 25 2.05 18.08 -37.38
N GLU A 26 2.65 17.08 -38.05
CA GLU A 26 3.73 17.33 -39.00
C GLU A 26 3.11 17.90 -40.29
N THR A 27 3.26 19.21 -40.47
CA THR A 27 2.98 19.86 -41.75
C THR A 27 4.04 20.94 -41.98
N LEU A 28 4.90 20.66 -42.96
CA LEU A 28 5.72 21.64 -43.68
C LEU A 28 4.78 22.45 -44.58
N ASP A 29 4.64 23.76 -44.38
CA ASP A 29 4.92 24.77 -45.43
C ASP A 29 4.65 26.23 -45.03
N TYR A 30 5.60 27.06 -45.47
CA TYR A 30 5.59 28.48 -45.84
C TYR A 30 4.49 29.43 -45.30
N GLY A 31 4.96 30.34 -44.43
CA GLY A 31 4.87 31.79 -44.66
C GLY A 31 3.53 32.48 -44.46
N SER A 32 3.36 33.18 -43.32
CA SER A 32 2.81 34.55 -43.30
C SER A 32 2.97 35.18 -41.90
N ALA A 33 3.15 36.49 -41.88
CA ALA A 33 3.51 37.31 -40.74
C ALA A 33 2.43 37.43 -39.64
N SER A 34 2.89 37.76 -38.42
CA SER A 34 2.12 37.91 -37.17
C SER A 34 0.95 38.90 -37.22
N PRO A 35 -0.01 38.81 -36.26
CA PRO A 35 0.04 39.80 -35.16
C PRO A 35 0.12 39.27 -33.72
N ARG A 36 0.71 40.12 -32.88
CA ARG A 36 0.96 39.97 -31.44
C ARG A 36 -0.32 40.07 -30.58
N ARG A 37 -0.22 39.41 -29.42
CA ARG A 37 -0.96 39.59 -28.14
C ARG A 37 -2.25 38.77 -27.97
N LYS A 38 -2.14 37.75 -27.11
CA LYS A 38 -3.03 37.57 -25.95
C LYS A 38 -2.29 36.77 -24.88
N THR A 39 -1.64 37.49 -23.99
CA THR A 39 -1.18 36.99 -22.69
C THR A 39 -2.40 36.68 -21.83
N ALA A 40 -2.53 35.45 -21.35
CA ALA A 40 -3.41 35.14 -20.23
C ALA A 40 -2.88 35.90 -19.01
N ARG A 41 -3.68 36.84 -18.49
CA ARG A 41 -3.45 37.43 -17.16
C ARG A 41 -3.92 36.39 -16.16
N LEU A 42 -2.97 35.72 -15.51
CA LEU A 42 -3.22 35.06 -14.25
C LEU A 42 -3.09 36.16 -13.19
N ASP A 43 -4.22 36.58 -12.64
CA ASP A 43 -4.24 37.33 -11.39
C ASP A 43 -3.58 36.44 -10.31
N THR A 44 -2.44 36.85 -9.77
CA THR A 44 -2.30 37.74 -8.62
C THR A 44 -2.75 37.00 -7.35
N ASP A 45 -1.74 36.69 -6.53
CA ASP A 45 -1.79 36.35 -5.10
C ASP A 45 -1.97 34.88 -4.70
N SER A 46 -0.84 34.17 -4.68
CA SER A 46 -0.59 33.17 -3.63
C SER A 46 0.85 33.34 -3.15
N ASP A 47 0.97 34.22 -2.16
CA ASP A 47 2.13 34.42 -1.31
C ASP A 47 2.46 33.11 -0.59
N ALA A 48 3.50 32.42 -1.06
CA ALA A 48 4.25 31.45 -0.26
C ALA A 48 5.62 32.04 0.03
N ALA A 49 5.64 33.05 0.90
CA ALA A 49 6.86 33.61 1.47
C ALA A 49 7.47 32.61 2.47
N SER A 50 8.33 31.70 1.99
CA SER A 50 9.36 31.06 2.81
C SER A 50 10.45 30.45 1.93
N ALA A 51 11.37 31.30 1.48
CA ALA A 51 12.68 30.85 1.03
C ALA A 51 13.74 31.85 1.51
N SER A 52 14.55 31.40 2.46
CA SER A 52 15.73 32.08 2.97
C SER A 52 16.60 32.61 1.83
N ARG A 53 16.72 33.93 1.77
CA ARG A 53 17.55 34.64 0.80
C ARG A 53 19.03 34.49 1.15
N SER A 54 19.69 33.54 0.49
CA SER A 54 21.11 33.64 0.21
C SER A 54 21.30 34.76 -0.82
N ASN A 55 21.99 35.83 -0.40
CA ASN A 55 22.32 36.99 -1.24
C ASN A 55 23.16 36.54 -2.45
N ARG A 56 22.50 36.31 -3.59
CA ARG A 56 23.16 36.24 -4.88
C ARG A 56 22.65 37.37 -5.77
N THR A 57 23.62 38.16 -6.22
CA THR A 57 23.53 39.19 -7.23
C THR A 57 22.60 38.77 -8.38
N ARG A 58 21.61 39.61 -8.68
CA ARG A 58 20.65 39.40 -9.78
C ARG A 58 21.41 39.34 -11.11
N PRO A 59 21.41 38.23 -11.86
CA PRO A 59 21.93 38.23 -13.22
C PRO A 59 20.92 38.97 -14.13
N GLN A 60 21.28 40.15 -14.62
CA GLN A 60 20.61 40.81 -15.74
C GLN A 60 20.97 40.07 -17.03
N GLY A 61 20.21 39.02 -17.36
CA GLY A 61 20.38 38.28 -18.61
C GLY A 61 19.33 37.18 -18.78
N PRO A 62 19.11 36.70 -20.01
CA PRO A 62 18.16 35.63 -20.29
C PRO A 62 18.56 34.36 -19.52
N ILE A 63 17.65 33.88 -18.67
CA ILE A 63 17.82 32.65 -17.89
C ILE A 63 17.82 31.48 -18.88
N LYS A 64 18.99 30.91 -19.14
CA LYS A 64 19.11 29.63 -19.85
C LYS A 64 18.69 28.51 -18.90
N ILE A 65 17.42 28.13 -18.94
CA ILE A 65 16.97 26.89 -18.32
C ILE A 65 17.53 25.76 -19.18
N ARG A 66 18.69 25.23 -18.79
CA ARG A 66 19.21 24.01 -19.37
C ARG A 66 18.47 22.88 -18.67
N ILE A 67 17.45 22.32 -19.33
CA ILE A 67 16.91 21.03 -18.92
C ILE A 67 18.05 20.05 -19.16
N ILE A 68 18.82 19.80 -18.10
CA ILE A 68 19.71 18.64 -18.05
C ILE A 68 18.73 17.49 -17.98
N GLY A 69 18.26 17.03 -19.16
CA GLY A 69 17.66 15.71 -19.24
C GLY A 69 18.68 14.80 -18.60
N ASN A 70 18.27 14.09 -17.53
CA ASN A 70 19.12 13.17 -16.79
C ASN A 70 19.99 12.49 -17.84
N SER A 71 21.27 12.88 -17.90
CA SER A 71 22.23 12.27 -18.81
C SER A 71 22.02 10.80 -18.60
N ALA A 72 21.62 10.07 -19.64
CA ALA A 72 21.36 8.64 -19.55
C ALA A 72 22.53 8.05 -18.78
N ASN A 73 22.32 7.87 -17.47
CA ASN A 73 23.37 7.45 -16.58
C ASN A 73 23.73 6.11 -17.18
N LYS A 74 25.03 5.90 -17.45
CA LYS A 74 25.55 4.57 -17.79
C LYS A 74 24.70 3.57 -17.02
N PRO A 75 24.02 2.63 -17.70
CA PRO A 75 23.01 1.78 -17.07
C PRO A 75 23.62 1.32 -15.75
N VAL A 76 23.02 1.80 -14.64
CA VAL A 76 23.48 1.44 -13.29
C VAL A 76 23.64 -0.06 -13.34
N GLU A 77 24.86 -0.54 -13.04
CA GLU A 77 25.25 -1.92 -13.32
C GLU A 77 24.12 -2.84 -12.87
N GLU A 78 23.40 -3.42 -13.84
CA GLU A 78 22.13 -4.12 -13.61
C GLU A 78 22.29 -5.24 -12.57
N ASN A 79 23.52 -5.74 -12.43
CA ASN A 79 23.92 -6.77 -11.48
C ASN A 79 23.97 -6.28 -10.03
N SER A 80 24.15 -4.98 -9.78
CA SER A 80 24.20 -4.40 -8.43
C SER A 80 22.84 -4.52 -7.73
N HIS A 81 21.75 -4.18 -8.42
CA HIS A 81 20.40 -4.29 -7.84
C HIS A 81 20.00 -5.75 -7.57
N LEU A 82 20.30 -6.67 -8.51
CA LEU A 82 20.08 -8.10 -8.29
C LEU A 82 20.92 -8.64 -7.11
N GLY A 83 22.18 -8.21 -6.98
CA GLY A 83 23.04 -8.57 -5.87
C GLY A 83 22.50 -8.07 -4.52
N LEU A 84 22.02 -6.82 -4.48
CA LEU A 84 21.35 -6.25 -3.31
C LEU A 84 20.11 -7.05 -2.94
N LEU A 85 19.20 -7.31 -3.89
CA LEU A 85 17.97 -8.07 -3.65
C LEU A 85 18.26 -9.49 -3.16
N ARG A 86 19.23 -10.18 -3.78
CA ARG A 86 19.65 -11.51 -3.33
C ARG A 86 20.17 -11.50 -1.89
N ARG A 87 21.01 -10.51 -1.54
CA ARG A 87 21.51 -10.35 -0.18
C ARG A 87 20.36 -10.11 0.80
N THR A 88 19.43 -9.22 0.46
CA THR A 88 18.23 -8.95 1.26
C THR A 88 17.39 -10.20 1.48
N ILE A 89 17.06 -10.94 0.41
CA ILE A 89 16.29 -12.19 0.48
C ILE A 89 16.98 -13.19 1.41
N ARG A 90 18.30 -13.36 1.25
CA ARG A 90 19.08 -14.27 2.11
C ARG A 90 19.05 -13.83 3.58
N THR A 91 19.23 -12.55 3.87
CA THR A 91 19.20 -12.02 5.25
C THR A 91 17.83 -12.29 5.89
N ILE A 92 16.73 -12.06 5.17
CA ILE A 92 15.37 -12.33 5.65
C ILE A 92 15.13 -13.83 5.88
N LEU A 93 15.63 -14.69 4.98
CA LEU A 93 15.45 -16.14 5.02
C LEU A 93 16.56 -16.88 5.80
N THR A 94 17.29 -16.20 6.68
CA THR A 94 18.29 -16.84 7.54
C THR A 94 17.85 -16.72 8.99
N LEU A 95 17.65 -17.88 9.63
CA LEU A 95 17.30 -17.97 11.05
C LEU A 95 18.39 -17.31 11.89
N ASP A 96 17.99 -16.43 12.81
CA ASP A 96 18.88 -15.70 13.73
C ASP A 96 19.97 -14.85 13.03
N ALA A 97 19.67 -14.31 11.83
CA ALA A 97 20.56 -13.37 11.16
C ALA A 97 20.86 -12.15 12.07
N SER A 98 22.13 -11.98 12.44
CA SER A 98 22.60 -10.83 13.21
C SER A 98 22.78 -9.57 12.37
N GLU A 99 22.86 -9.72 11.04
CA GLU A 99 23.00 -8.61 10.10
C GLU A 99 21.64 -7.94 9.86
N GLY A 100 21.58 -6.62 10.05
CA GLY A 100 20.44 -5.81 9.62
C GLY A 100 20.27 -5.81 8.10
N LEU A 101 19.11 -5.32 7.63
CA LEU A 101 18.85 -5.21 6.19
C LEU A 101 19.91 -4.35 5.50
N PRO A 102 20.42 -4.77 4.31
CA PRO A 102 21.51 -4.08 3.62
C PRO A 102 21.11 -2.71 3.05
N ALA A 103 19.82 -2.42 2.99
CA ALA A 103 19.25 -1.15 2.54
C ALA A 103 17.90 -0.89 3.23
N THR A 104 17.39 0.33 3.10
CA THR A 104 16.03 0.69 3.53
C THR A 104 14.98 -0.04 2.70
N TYR A 105 13.76 -0.18 3.24
CA TYR A 105 12.64 -0.80 2.52
C TYR A 105 12.34 -0.12 1.19
N GLU A 106 12.39 1.21 1.14
CA GLU A 106 12.23 1.98 -0.10
C GLU A 106 13.34 1.67 -1.12
N GLY A 107 14.58 1.52 -0.66
CA GLY A 107 15.71 1.14 -1.50
C GLY A 107 15.56 -0.27 -2.09
N ILE A 108 15.08 -1.21 -1.28
CA ILE A 108 14.79 -2.59 -1.70
C ILE A 108 13.65 -2.60 -2.72
N TYR A 109 12.56 -1.87 -2.45
CA TYR A 109 11.41 -1.77 -3.35
C TYR A 109 11.79 -1.14 -4.70
N SER A 110 12.55 -0.03 -4.67
CA SER A 110 13.04 0.63 -5.87
C SER A 110 13.97 -0.27 -6.70
N ALA A 111 14.86 -1.01 -6.03
CA ALA A 111 15.71 -2.00 -6.70
C ALA A 111 14.87 -3.11 -7.34
N CYS A 112 13.82 -3.61 -6.66
CA CYS A 112 12.91 -4.61 -7.20
C CYS A 112 12.17 -4.08 -8.43
N CYS A 113 11.59 -2.88 -8.33
CA CYS A 113 10.91 -2.23 -9.46
C CYS A 113 11.86 -2.07 -10.65
N SER A 114 13.08 -1.56 -10.43
CA SER A 114 14.08 -1.41 -11.49
C SER A 114 14.40 -2.75 -12.18
N VAL A 115 14.60 -3.83 -11.41
CA VAL A 115 14.90 -5.16 -11.97
C VAL A 115 13.71 -5.73 -12.76
N VAL A 116 12.48 -5.55 -12.27
CA VAL A 116 11.28 -6.14 -12.89
C VAL A 116 10.80 -5.31 -14.07
N THR A 117 10.66 -3.99 -13.92
CA THR A 117 10.02 -3.13 -14.93
C THR A 117 11.01 -2.57 -15.94
N VAL A 118 12.21 -2.17 -15.50
CA VAL A 118 13.21 -1.54 -16.38
C VAL A 118 14.09 -2.60 -17.05
N ALA A 119 14.61 -3.56 -16.28
CA ALA A 119 15.50 -4.59 -16.81
C ALA A 119 14.76 -5.83 -17.35
N ASN A 120 13.45 -5.97 -17.11
CA ASN A 120 12.63 -7.12 -17.51
C ASN A 120 13.22 -8.48 -17.07
N LYS A 121 13.85 -8.52 -15.89
CA LYS A 121 14.47 -9.74 -15.31
C LYS A 121 13.67 -10.30 -14.13
N GLY A 122 12.36 -10.09 -14.13
CA GLY A 122 11.47 -10.57 -13.06
C GLY A 122 11.53 -12.09 -12.86
N GLU A 123 11.64 -12.86 -13.95
CA GLU A 123 11.78 -14.32 -13.88
C GLU A 123 13.08 -14.74 -13.17
N GLY A 124 14.19 -14.06 -13.47
CA GLY A 124 15.47 -14.32 -12.81
C GLY A 124 15.42 -14.02 -11.31
N LEU A 125 14.78 -12.92 -10.92
CA LEU A 125 14.55 -12.58 -9.52
C LEU A 125 13.69 -13.63 -8.81
N TYR A 126 12.62 -14.11 -9.45
CA TYR A 126 11.78 -15.18 -8.92
C TYR A 126 12.57 -16.49 -8.75
N GLY A 127 13.41 -16.84 -9.71
CA GLY A 127 14.30 -18.01 -9.61
C GLY A 127 15.28 -17.92 -8.43
N ILE A 128 15.86 -16.73 -8.20
CA ILE A 128 16.72 -16.46 -7.04
C ILE A 128 15.93 -16.62 -5.73
N TYR A 129 14.73 -16.03 -5.66
CA TYR A 129 13.87 -16.13 -4.48
C TYR A 129 13.52 -17.58 -4.16
N LYS A 130 13.05 -18.33 -5.16
CA LYS A 130 12.71 -19.76 -5.03
C LYS A 130 13.90 -20.58 -4.52
N LEU A 131 15.08 -20.38 -5.10
CA LEU A 131 16.28 -21.12 -4.73
C LEU A 131 16.76 -20.78 -3.30
N GLU A 132 16.72 -19.51 -2.89
CA GLU A 132 17.07 -19.13 -1.51
C GLU A 132 16.02 -19.63 -0.49
N LEU A 133 14.75 -19.77 -0.89
CA LEU A 133 13.68 -20.37 -0.08
C LEU A 133 13.90 -21.88 0.13
N GLU A 134 14.21 -22.62 -0.94
CA GLU A 134 14.56 -24.04 -0.86
C GLU A 134 15.79 -24.24 0.06
N GLN A 135 16.82 -23.40 -0.09
CA GLN A 135 17.99 -23.42 0.78
C GLN A 135 17.66 -23.06 2.24
N CYS A 136 16.73 -22.14 2.47
CA CYS A 136 16.24 -21.81 3.80
C CYS A 136 15.63 -23.05 4.45
N ILE A 137 14.69 -23.71 3.77
CA ILE A 137 14.02 -24.92 4.25
C ILE A 137 15.05 -26.02 4.57
N GLY A 138 16.02 -26.26 3.68
CA GLY A 138 17.08 -27.24 3.92
C GLY A 138 17.96 -26.90 5.14
N ARG A 139 18.24 -25.61 5.38
CA ARG A 139 18.96 -25.17 6.59
C ARG A 139 18.13 -25.38 7.87
N LEU A 140 16.83 -25.11 7.81
CA LEU A 140 15.92 -25.32 8.95
C LEU A 140 15.77 -26.82 9.25
N GLU A 141 15.60 -27.66 8.23
CA GLU A 141 15.56 -29.11 8.38
C GLU A 141 16.85 -29.62 9.04
N HIS A 142 18.01 -29.17 8.55
CA HIS A 142 19.29 -29.53 9.14
C HIS A 142 19.40 -29.07 10.60
N HIS A 143 18.98 -27.83 10.92
CA HIS A 143 18.96 -27.29 12.28
C HIS A 143 18.07 -28.12 13.22
N LEU A 144 16.90 -28.55 12.75
CA LEU A 144 15.96 -29.36 13.55
C LEU A 144 16.40 -30.82 13.72
N THR A 145 17.20 -31.36 12.79
CA THR A 145 17.68 -32.75 12.83
C THR A 145 19.07 -32.90 13.45
N SER A 146 19.88 -31.84 13.46
CA SER A 146 21.24 -31.86 14.01
C SER A 146 21.29 -31.89 15.54
N HIS A 147 20.17 -31.65 16.22
CA HIS A 147 20.07 -31.75 17.67
C HIS A 147 19.62 -33.18 18.03
N PRO A 148 20.56 -34.10 18.37
CA PRO A 148 20.20 -35.46 18.74
C PRO A 148 19.33 -35.41 19.99
N ILE A 149 18.11 -35.94 19.87
CA ILE A 149 17.17 -36.07 20.98
C ILE A 149 17.77 -37.08 21.95
N ALA A 150 18.34 -36.60 23.05
CA ALA A 150 18.69 -37.48 24.16
C ALA A 150 17.42 -38.17 24.67
N GLU A 151 17.50 -39.45 25.06
CA GLU A 151 16.36 -40.19 25.59
C GLU A 151 15.75 -39.43 26.78
N GLY A 152 14.54 -38.88 26.59
CA GLY A 152 13.82 -38.07 27.58
C GLY A 152 13.54 -36.61 27.18
N GLU A 153 14.17 -36.11 26.10
CA GLU A 153 14.03 -34.72 25.65
C GLU A 153 13.08 -34.51 24.45
N ALA A 154 12.23 -35.48 24.11
CA ALA A 154 11.29 -35.34 23.00
C ALA A 154 10.41 -34.07 23.07
N ALA A 155 10.13 -33.58 24.28
CA ALA A 155 9.40 -32.33 24.50
C ALA A 155 10.19 -31.07 24.09
N THR A 156 11.53 -31.06 24.20
CA THR A 156 12.35 -29.89 23.85
C THR A 156 12.41 -29.68 22.34
N TRP A 157 12.44 -30.77 21.57
CA TRP A 157 12.39 -30.72 20.10
C TRP A 157 11.09 -30.08 19.59
N VAL A 158 9.93 -30.39 20.19
CA VAL A 158 8.65 -29.79 19.79
C VAL A 158 8.64 -28.28 20.05
N VAL A 159 9.20 -27.83 21.18
CA VAL A 159 9.31 -26.40 21.49
C VAL A 159 10.17 -25.68 20.45
N GLU A 160 11.30 -26.27 20.07
CA GLU A 160 12.19 -25.70 19.06
C GLU A 160 11.54 -25.69 17.66
N LEU A 161 10.82 -26.76 17.30
CA LEU A 161 10.04 -26.81 16.06
C LEU A 161 9.01 -25.68 16.00
N VAL A 162 8.21 -25.51 17.06
CA VAL A 162 7.21 -24.42 17.14
C VAL A 162 7.88 -23.05 17.04
N ARG A 163 9.04 -22.86 17.68
CA ARG A 163 9.83 -21.63 17.57
C ARG A 163 10.27 -21.35 16.13
N VAL A 164 10.83 -22.35 15.45
CA VAL A 164 11.31 -22.24 14.06
C VAL A 164 10.14 -21.99 13.09
N CYS A 165 9.04 -22.73 13.24
CA CYS A 165 7.83 -22.52 12.43
C CYS A 165 7.26 -21.10 12.63
N GLY A 166 7.16 -20.64 13.87
CA GLY A 166 6.68 -19.29 14.18
C GLY A 166 7.60 -18.18 13.66
N TRP A 167 8.92 -18.41 13.62
CA TRP A 167 9.84 -17.50 12.94
C TRP A 167 9.64 -17.51 11.42
N PHE A 168 9.57 -18.68 10.80
CA PHE A 168 9.44 -18.83 9.35
C PHE A 168 8.14 -18.22 8.83
N GLU A 169 7.05 -18.42 9.58
CA GLU A 169 5.78 -17.77 9.33
C GLU A 169 5.92 -16.24 9.33
N LYS A 170 6.60 -15.64 10.31
CA LYS A 170 6.84 -14.18 10.35
C LYS A 170 7.64 -13.66 9.15
N GLN A 171 8.54 -14.47 8.59
CA GLN A 171 9.35 -14.07 7.44
C GLN A 171 8.62 -14.19 6.10
N ILE A 172 7.79 -15.22 5.94
CA ILE A 172 7.04 -15.48 4.69
C ILE A 172 5.72 -14.74 4.68
N VAL A 173 5.02 -14.75 5.80
CA VAL A 173 3.72 -14.15 5.96
C VAL A 173 3.92 -12.69 6.30
N TYR A 174 4.05 -11.87 5.25
CA TYR A 174 3.31 -10.61 5.18
C TYR A 174 3.57 -9.53 6.24
N SER A 175 4.49 -9.66 7.20
CA SER A 175 4.55 -8.73 8.35
C SER A 175 4.67 -7.27 7.94
N GLY A 176 5.44 -6.94 6.89
CA GLY A 176 5.51 -5.59 6.36
C GLY A 176 4.19 -5.10 5.75
N PHE A 177 3.63 -5.86 4.81
CA PHE A 177 2.39 -5.46 4.12
C PHE A 177 1.17 -5.50 5.04
N GLN A 178 1.02 -6.56 5.84
CA GLN A 178 -0.05 -6.69 6.82
C GLN A 178 0.02 -5.57 7.85
N ASN A 179 1.19 -5.28 8.43
CA ASN A 179 1.29 -4.19 9.41
C ASN A 179 0.97 -2.83 8.77
N TYR A 180 1.47 -2.59 7.56
CA TYR A 180 1.14 -1.36 6.81
C TYR A 180 -0.36 -1.27 6.49
N PHE A 181 -0.98 -2.37 6.06
CA PHE A 181 -2.41 -2.45 5.77
C PHE A 181 -3.24 -2.18 7.02
N VAL A 182 -2.91 -2.85 8.14
CA VAL A 182 -3.54 -2.65 9.45
C VAL A 182 -3.39 -1.21 9.91
N GLN A 183 -2.20 -0.61 9.78
CA GLN A 183 -1.95 0.78 10.16
C GLN A 183 -2.81 1.75 9.34
N ILE A 184 -2.83 1.63 8.01
CA ILE A 184 -3.66 2.50 7.16
C ILE A 184 -5.14 2.32 7.46
N THR A 185 -5.58 1.07 7.67
CA THR A 185 -6.96 0.76 8.02
C THR A 185 -7.35 1.45 9.32
N HIS A 186 -6.49 1.38 10.34
CA HIS A 186 -6.70 2.06 11.62
C HIS A 186 -6.79 3.58 11.45
N GLU A 187 -5.82 4.20 10.78
CA GLU A 187 -5.78 5.64 10.55
C GLU A 187 -7.03 6.13 9.79
N PHE A 188 -7.43 5.40 8.75
CA PHE A 188 -8.61 5.71 7.94
C PHE A 188 -9.90 5.67 8.77
N TYR A 189 -10.17 4.55 9.46
CA TYR A 189 -11.43 4.39 10.20
C TYR A 189 -11.49 5.24 11.48
N THR A 190 -10.34 5.58 12.07
CA THR A 190 -10.30 6.54 13.18
C THR A 190 -10.76 7.92 12.70
N ALA A 191 -10.25 8.39 11.57
CA ALA A 191 -10.66 9.67 10.99
C ALA A 191 -12.13 9.67 10.53
N GLU A 192 -12.57 8.61 9.85
CA GLU A 192 -13.96 8.45 9.42
C GLU A 192 -14.92 8.42 10.62
N SER A 193 -14.59 7.67 11.68
CA SER A 193 -15.41 7.61 12.91
C SER A 193 -15.51 8.96 13.60
N GLU A 194 -14.40 9.72 13.66
CA GLU A 194 -14.39 11.05 14.26
C GLU A 194 -15.31 12.02 13.49
N GLU A 195 -15.20 12.07 12.16
CA GLU A 195 -16.05 12.90 11.31
C GLU A 195 -17.53 12.50 11.39
N LEU A 196 -17.82 11.20 11.29
CA LEU A 196 -19.19 10.69 11.33
C LEU A 196 -19.85 10.88 12.69
N SER A 197 -19.09 10.76 13.78
CA SER A 197 -19.64 11.01 15.11
C SER A 197 -20.08 12.46 15.33
N GLN A 198 -19.41 13.42 14.69
CA GLN A 198 -19.78 14.83 14.75
C GLN A 198 -20.96 15.14 13.82
N THR A 199 -20.96 14.58 12.61
CA THR A 199 -22.02 14.84 11.62
C THR A 199 -23.32 14.11 11.93
N MET A 200 -23.25 12.94 12.58
CA MET A 200 -24.40 12.10 12.91
C MET A 200 -24.78 12.14 14.40
N GLU A 201 -24.47 13.22 15.13
CA GLU A 201 -24.77 13.36 16.56
C GLU A 201 -26.25 13.08 16.88
N ALA A 202 -27.16 13.44 15.96
CA ALA A 202 -28.60 13.23 16.09
C ALA A 202 -29.11 11.84 15.63
N ASP A 203 -28.29 11.01 14.97
CA ASP A 203 -28.67 9.66 14.53
C ASP A 203 -27.63 8.58 14.89
N PRO A 204 -27.50 8.24 16.19
CA PRO A 204 -26.60 7.17 16.63
C PRO A 204 -26.95 5.79 16.06
N LYS A 205 -28.22 5.54 15.68
CA LYS A 205 -28.60 4.28 15.02
C LYS A 205 -28.07 4.22 13.59
N GLY A 206 -28.06 5.35 12.89
CA GLY A 206 -27.42 5.52 11.59
C GLY A 206 -25.92 5.25 11.67
N PHE A 207 -25.24 5.85 12.65
CA PHE A 207 -23.81 5.62 12.91
C PHE A 207 -23.51 4.13 13.17
N PHE A 208 -24.28 3.47 14.04
CA PHE A 208 -24.07 2.05 14.33
C PHE A 208 -24.23 1.16 13.08
N ARG A 209 -25.26 1.41 12.27
CA ARG A 209 -25.45 0.68 11.00
C ARG A 209 -24.30 0.92 10.03
N HIS A 210 -23.80 2.15 9.95
CA HIS A 210 -22.65 2.48 9.12
C HIS A 210 -21.40 1.71 9.54
N GLY A 211 -21.07 1.70 10.84
CA GLY A 211 -19.92 0.95 11.33
C GLY A 211 -20.03 -0.56 11.09
N TYR A 212 -21.24 -1.14 11.21
CA TYR A 212 -21.46 -2.55 10.86
C TYR A 212 -21.21 -2.84 9.37
N LEU A 213 -21.72 -1.99 8.48
CA LEU A 213 -21.49 -2.13 7.03
C LEU A 213 -20.00 -2.03 6.69
N ARG A 214 -19.27 -1.10 7.32
CA ARG A 214 -17.81 -0.97 7.13
C ARG A 214 -17.04 -2.21 7.56
N ILE A 215 -17.43 -2.83 8.68
CA ILE A 215 -16.81 -4.09 9.13
C ILE A 215 -17.03 -5.20 8.10
N GLU A 216 -18.24 -5.34 7.55
CA GLU A 216 -18.52 -6.35 6.50
C GLU A 216 -17.75 -6.08 5.21
N GLU A 217 -17.69 -4.82 4.77
CA GLU A 217 -16.92 -4.40 3.58
C GLU A 217 -15.43 -4.70 3.74
N GLU A 218 -14.85 -4.39 4.91
CA GLU A 218 -13.44 -4.66 5.15
C GLU A 218 -13.17 -6.16 5.26
N GLU A 219 -14.06 -6.93 5.90
CA GLU A 219 -13.92 -8.38 5.97
C GLU A 219 -13.88 -9.00 4.57
N GLN A 220 -14.73 -8.55 3.65
CA GLN A 220 -14.71 -9.02 2.26
C GLN A 220 -13.44 -8.59 1.53
N ARG A 221 -12.99 -7.33 1.69
CA ARG A 221 -11.76 -6.83 1.06
C ARG A 221 -10.53 -7.62 1.52
N VAL A 222 -10.47 -7.93 2.82
CA VAL A 222 -9.36 -8.66 3.43
C VAL A 222 -9.35 -10.12 2.98
N ARG A 223 -10.53 -10.74 2.76
CA ARG A 223 -10.61 -12.09 2.15
C ARG A 223 -10.04 -12.15 0.74
N GLU A 224 -10.12 -11.06 -0.01
CA GLU A 224 -9.60 -10.97 -1.37
C GLU A 224 -8.09 -10.66 -1.42
N LEU A 225 -7.56 -9.97 -0.41
CA LEU A 225 -6.20 -9.44 -0.42
C LEU A 225 -5.21 -10.18 0.50
N LEU A 226 -5.68 -10.75 1.60
CA LEU A 226 -4.83 -11.23 2.69
C LEU A 226 -5.10 -12.71 3.03
N PRO A 227 -4.11 -13.42 3.60
CA PRO A 227 -4.29 -14.81 4.03
C PRO A 227 -5.23 -14.91 5.24
N ILE A 228 -5.78 -16.10 5.45
CA ILE A 228 -6.82 -16.37 6.46
C ILE A 228 -6.44 -15.95 7.89
N GLY A 229 -5.15 -16.02 8.23
CA GLY A 229 -4.63 -15.62 9.55
C GLY A 229 -4.71 -14.12 9.81
N SER A 230 -4.75 -13.28 8.77
CA SER A 230 -4.81 -11.82 8.91
C SER A 230 -6.24 -11.29 9.04
N TRP A 231 -7.24 -12.11 8.73
CA TRP A 231 -8.65 -11.67 8.66
C TRP A 231 -9.17 -11.18 10.01
N ALA A 232 -8.90 -11.95 11.07
CA ALA A 232 -9.29 -11.58 12.42
C ALA A 232 -8.60 -10.29 12.89
N ILE A 233 -7.32 -10.12 12.54
CA ILE A 233 -6.51 -8.97 12.96
C ILE A 233 -7.04 -7.67 12.34
N VAL A 234 -7.33 -7.67 11.05
CA VAL A 234 -7.88 -6.47 10.40
C VAL A 234 -9.27 -6.16 10.92
N ARG A 235 -10.14 -7.17 11.06
CA ARG A 235 -11.48 -6.98 11.61
C ARG A 235 -11.45 -6.35 13.00
N GLU A 236 -10.63 -6.89 13.90
CA GLU A 236 -10.44 -6.33 15.24
C GLU A 236 -9.94 -4.88 15.17
N THR A 237 -9.03 -4.57 14.25
CA THR A 237 -8.53 -3.21 14.05
C THR A 237 -9.63 -2.24 13.63
N VAL A 238 -10.50 -2.64 12.70
CA VAL A 238 -11.64 -1.81 12.26
C VAL A 238 -12.61 -1.57 13.42
N GLU A 239 -12.96 -2.62 14.16
CA GLU A 239 -13.82 -2.52 15.36
C GLU A 239 -13.19 -1.58 16.40
N GLN A 240 -11.90 -1.74 16.67
CA GLN A 240 -11.13 -0.88 17.58
C GLN A 240 -10.93 0.55 17.06
N SER A 241 -11.15 0.84 15.79
CA SER A 241 -11.02 2.21 15.25
C SER A 241 -12.37 2.92 15.21
N LEU A 242 -13.46 2.17 14.99
CA LEU A 242 -14.81 2.71 14.89
C LEU A 242 -15.44 3.02 16.25
N TRP A 243 -15.26 2.16 17.24
CA TRP A 243 -16.05 2.19 18.48
C TRP A 243 -15.46 2.96 19.68
N PRO A 244 -14.14 3.15 19.85
CA PRO A 244 -13.60 3.79 21.06
C PRO A 244 -14.15 5.20 21.26
N ASN A 245 -14.41 5.56 22.53
CA ASN A 245 -14.98 6.87 22.91
C ASN A 245 -16.37 7.16 22.32
N ARG A 246 -17.01 6.19 21.64
CA ARG A 246 -18.37 6.30 21.08
C ARG A 246 -19.34 5.31 21.70
N LEU A 247 -18.84 4.23 22.33
CA LEU A 247 -19.68 3.26 23.04
C LEU A 247 -20.54 3.89 24.13
N GLU A 248 -20.01 4.85 24.89
CA GLU A 248 -20.77 5.54 25.93
C GLU A 248 -21.90 6.41 25.33
N TRP A 249 -21.60 7.13 24.26
CA TRP A 249 -22.59 7.92 23.51
C TRP A 249 -23.70 7.03 22.94
N LEU A 250 -23.33 5.91 22.30
CA LEU A 250 -24.27 4.94 21.76
C LEU A 250 -25.14 4.29 22.85
N ALA A 251 -24.54 3.97 24.00
CA ALA A 251 -25.25 3.36 25.14
C ALA A 251 -26.27 4.34 25.76
N ASN A 252 -25.89 5.60 25.92
CA ASN A 252 -26.78 6.61 26.50
C ASN A 252 -28.00 6.86 25.61
N GLU A 253 -27.81 7.05 24.31
CA GLU A 253 -28.92 7.38 23.42
C GLU A 253 -29.83 6.18 23.10
N SER A 254 -29.29 4.96 23.12
CA SER A 254 -30.08 3.74 22.90
C SER A 254 -30.94 3.33 24.10
N THR A 255 -30.55 3.69 25.32
CA THR A 255 -31.25 3.29 26.56
C THR A 255 -32.35 4.27 26.98
N LEU A 256 -32.26 5.55 26.59
CA LEU A 256 -33.23 6.60 26.94
C LEU A 256 -34.69 6.37 26.45
N PRO A 257 -34.97 5.79 25.26
CA PRO A 257 -36.35 5.65 24.80
C PRO A 257 -37.16 4.57 25.54
N VAL A 258 -36.50 3.63 26.23
CA VAL A 258 -37.18 2.49 26.87
C VAL A 258 -37.65 2.81 28.29
N GLN A 259 -36.95 3.69 29.00
CA GLN A 259 -37.36 4.09 30.35
C GLN A 259 -38.49 5.13 30.35
N ASN A 260 -38.57 6.00 29.34
CA ASN A 260 -39.63 7.02 29.25
C ASN A 260 -40.99 6.50 28.72
N LYS A 261 -41.07 5.24 28.24
CA LYS A 261 -42.35 4.61 27.87
C LYS A 261 -43.03 3.83 29.00
N ARG A 262 -42.46 3.84 30.22
CA ARG A 262 -43.06 3.19 31.41
C ARG A 262 -43.76 4.15 32.39
N GLN A 263 -43.93 5.42 32.05
CA GLN A 263 -44.79 6.33 32.81
C GLN A 263 -46.15 6.52 32.13
N MET A 264 -47.04 5.58 32.49
CA MET A 264 -48.52 5.64 32.67
C MET A 264 -49.45 6.06 31.52
N PRO A 265 -50.65 5.46 31.49
CA PRO A 265 -51.77 6.13 32.16
C PRO A 265 -52.39 5.29 33.28
N ASP A 266 -52.84 6.02 34.30
CA ASP A 266 -53.56 5.59 35.50
C ASP A 266 -54.72 4.63 35.21
N LEU A 267 -54.87 3.65 36.12
CA LEU A 267 -56.16 3.17 36.64
C LEU A 267 -56.01 2.88 38.14
#